data_AF-A0A926ZVM2-F1
#
_entry.id   AF-A0A926ZVM2-F1
#
_cell.length_a   1.000
_cell.length_b   1.000
_cell.length_c   1.000
_cell.angle_alpha   90.00
_cell.angle_beta   90.00
_cell.angle_gamma   90.00
#
_symmetry.space_group_name_H-M   'P 1'
#
loop_
_entity.id
_entity.type
_entity.pdbx_description
1 polymer ?
#
loop_
_entity_poly.entity_id
_entity_poly.type
_entity_poly.pdbx_seq_one_letter_code
_entity_poly.pdbx_strand_id
1 'polypeptide(L)'
;MKSVEPDYVLSDILEFDRIDRWNIYNRLQQLAISSHCATGKPLQVKISTAGDAIQLWSVIRQCTAPRQVNVDYLEDCWHLRVGQSRDAAA
;
A
#
# COMPACT_ATOMS: atom_id res chain seq x y z
N MET A 1 -4.82 -33.76 3.35
CA MET A 1 -5.18 -32.34 3.52
C MET A 1 -4.27 -31.57 2.57
N LYS A 2 -4.77 -31.08 1.43
CA LYS A 2 -3.96 -30.23 0.54
C LYS A 2 -4.02 -28.81 1.12
N SER A 3 -2.86 -28.32 1.58
CA SER A 3 -2.69 -26.90 1.86
C SER A 3 -3.02 -26.14 0.58
N VAL A 4 -4.09 -25.35 0.63
CA VAL A 4 -4.38 -24.35 -0.38
C VAL A 4 -3.53 -23.15 -0.01
N GLU A 5 -2.34 -23.08 -0.60
CA GLU A 5 -1.57 -21.84 -0.66
C GLU A 5 -2.39 -20.83 -1.47
N PRO A 6 -2.54 -19.56 -1.02
CA PRO A 6 -3.26 -18.58 -1.81
C PRO A 6 -2.38 -18.18 -3.01
N ASP A 7 -2.67 -18.76 -4.16
CA ASP A 7 -2.04 -18.51 -5.47
C ASP A 7 -2.35 -17.12 -6.06
N TYR A 8 -2.67 -16.13 -5.23
CA TYR A 8 -2.98 -14.76 -5.68
C TYR A 8 -1.69 -13.93 -5.73
N VAL A 9 -0.80 -14.26 -6.67
CA VAL A 9 0.31 -13.36 -7.02
C VAL A 9 -0.25 -12.25 -7.91
N LEU A 10 -0.86 -11.24 -7.28
CA LEU A 10 -1.26 -10.00 -7.95
C LEU A 10 0.01 -9.26 -8.39
N SER A 11 0.43 -9.54 -9.63
CA SER A 11 1.55 -8.88 -10.30
C SER A 11 1.01 -7.78 -11.20
N ASP A 12 0.46 -6.72 -10.61
CA ASP A 12 -0.06 -5.61 -11.39
C ASP A 12 1.07 -4.70 -11.87
N ILE A 13 1.01 -4.37 -13.16
CA ILE A 13 1.88 -3.41 -13.81
C ILE A 13 1.33 -2.02 -13.52
N LEU A 14 2.08 -1.22 -12.75
CA LEU A 14 1.66 0.12 -12.39
C LEU A 14 2.49 1.17 -13.16
N GLU A 15 1.79 1.99 -13.95
CA GLU A 15 2.38 3.12 -14.66
C GLU A 15 2.30 4.39 -13.80
N PHE A 16 3.48 4.98 -13.54
CA PHE A 16 3.64 6.22 -12.79
C PHE A 16 4.65 7.12 -13.51
N ASP A 17 4.64 8.42 -13.21
CA ASP A 17 5.71 9.30 -13.65
C ASP A 17 7.06 8.87 -13.03
N ARG A 18 8.16 9.41 -13.56
CA ARG A 18 9.50 8.97 -13.18
C ARG A 18 9.83 9.24 -11.70
N ILE A 19 9.35 10.35 -11.14
CA ILE A 19 9.58 10.76 -9.75
C ILE A 19 8.73 9.90 -8.82
N ASP A 20 7.44 9.78 -9.12
CA ASP A 20 6.50 8.97 -8.35
C ASP A 20 6.90 7.50 -8.32
N ARG A 21 7.31 6.95 -9.47
CA ARG A 21 7.82 5.57 -9.56
C ARG A 21 9.01 5.33 -8.63
N TRP A 22 9.93 6.28 -8.54
CA TRP A 22 11.10 6.18 -7.66
C TRP A 22 10.72 6.30 -6.19
N ASN A 23 9.82 7.22 -5.86
CA ASN A 23 9.34 7.43 -4.49
C ASN A 23 8.58 6.19 -3.97
N ILE A 24 7.68 5.64 -4.79
CA ILE A 24 6.93 4.42 -4.48
C ILE A 24 7.87 3.25 -4.27
N TYR A 25 8.81 3.01 -5.21
CA TYR A 25 9.80 1.94 -5.09
C TYR A 25 10.59 2.03 -3.78
N ASN A 26 11.16 3.19 -3.45
CA ASN A 26 11.94 3.38 -2.22
C ASN A 26 11.09 3.12 -0.97
N ARG A 27 9.83 3.55 -0.98
CA ARG A 27 8.94 3.35 0.17
C ARG A 27 8.55 1.87 0.34
N LEU A 28 8.30 1.15 -0.75
CA LEU A 28 8.03 -0.29 -0.70
C LEU A 28 9.24 -1.07 -0.15
N GLN A 29 10.46 -0.71 -0.56
CA GLN A 29 11.68 -1.31 -0.02
C GLN A 29 11.82 -1.07 1.50
N GLN A 30 11.48 0.13 1.99
CA GLN A 30 11.47 0.43 3.43
C GLN A 30 10.44 -0.40 4.22
N LEU A 31 9.36 -0.81 3.57
CA LEU A 31 8.33 -1.68 4.14
C LEU A 31 8.61 -3.18 3.95
N ALA A 32 9.79 -3.53 3.41
CA ALA A 32 10.18 -4.89 3.06
C ALA A 32 9.23 -5.58 2.06
N ILE A 33 8.52 -4.80 1.25
CA ILE A 33 7.66 -5.32 0.17
C ILE A 33 8.54 -5.60 -1.05
N SER A 34 8.51 -6.85 -1.52
CA SER A 34 9.26 -7.29 -2.70
C SER A 34 8.81 -6.53 -3.95
N SER A 35 9.68 -5.67 -4.46
CA SER A 35 9.42 -4.83 -5.63
C SER A 35 10.67 -4.67 -6.50
N HIS A 36 10.48 -4.49 -7.80
CA HIS A 36 11.53 -4.29 -8.78
C HIS A 36 11.20 -3.09 -9.68
N CYS A 37 12.17 -2.17 -9.81
CA CYS A 37 12.07 -1.00 -10.67
C CYS A 37 13.27 -0.96 -11.61
N ALA A 38 13.03 -0.99 -12.92
CA ALA A 38 14.04 -0.84 -13.95
C ALA A 38 13.79 0.42 -14.78
N THR A 39 14.87 1.02 -15.31
CA THR A 39 14.78 2.25 -16.12
C THR A 39 13.89 2.03 -17.35
N GLY A 40 12.88 2.89 -17.53
CA GLY A 40 11.94 2.80 -18.66
C GLY A 40 10.94 1.66 -18.57
N LYS A 41 10.94 0.89 -17.46
CA LYS A 41 9.97 -0.16 -17.21
C LYS A 41 9.01 0.27 -16.08
N PRO A 42 7.76 -0.23 -16.11
CA PRO A 42 6.82 -0.03 -15.01
C PRO A 42 7.31 -0.72 -13.74
N LEU A 43 6.77 -0.30 -12.60
CA LEU A 43 7.09 -0.88 -11.31
C LEU A 43 6.45 -2.27 -11.20
N GLN A 44 7.24 -3.27 -10.83
CA GLN A 44 6.76 -4.62 -10.56
C GLN A 44 6.73 -4.83 -9.06
N VAL A 45 5.59 -5.24 -8.52
CA VAL A 45 5.41 -5.52 -7.08
C VAL A 45 4.87 -6.93 -6.91
N LYS A 46 5.45 -7.69 -5.99
CA LYS A 46 4.96 -9.00 -5.61
C LYS A 46 4.11 -8.85 -4.35
N ILE A 47 2.80 -9.01 -4.51
CA ILE A 47 1.84 -9.03 -3.40
C ILE A 47 1.69 -10.48 -2.94
N SER A 48 2.03 -10.77 -1.68
CA SER A 48 1.93 -12.12 -1.11
C SER A 48 0.83 -12.20 -0.04
N THR A 49 0.48 -11.06 0.56
CA THR A 49 -0.55 -10.98 1.60
C THR A 49 -1.53 -9.84 1.34
N ALA A 50 -2.72 -9.90 1.97
CA ALA A 50 -3.66 -8.78 1.98
C ALA A 50 -3.04 -7.52 2.61
N GLY A 51 -2.12 -7.69 3.58
CA GLY A 51 -1.36 -6.60 4.17
C GLY A 51 -0.49 -5.89 3.14
N ASP A 52 0.22 -6.64 2.30
CA ASP A 52 1.07 -6.09 1.23
C ASP A 52 0.24 -5.26 0.26
N ALA A 53 -0.98 -5.73 -0.10
CA ALA A 53 -1.88 -5.02 -1.00
C ALA A 53 -2.35 -3.68 -0.40
N ILE A 54 -2.75 -3.68 0.88
CA ILE A 54 -3.18 -2.47 1.59
C ILE A 54 -2.02 -1.49 1.74
N GLN A 55 -0.82 -1.98 2.05
CA GLN A 55 0.38 -1.15 2.16
C GLN A 55 0.76 -0.56 0.82
N LEU A 56 0.75 -1.34 -0.26
CA LEU A 56 1.00 -0.87 -1.61
C LEU A 56 0.03 0.26 -1.99
N TRP A 57 -1.28 0.05 -1.80
CA TRP A 57 -2.29 1.07 -2.06
C TRP A 57 -2.04 2.35 -1.26
N SER A 58 -1.69 2.22 0.02
CA SER A 58 -1.40 3.35 0.90
C SER A 58 -0.18 4.13 0.41
N VAL A 59 0.88 3.44 -0.02
CA VAL A 59 2.08 4.07 -0.58
C VAL A 59 1.78 4.80 -1.88
N ILE A 60 1.06 4.17 -2.81
CA ILE A 60 0.69 4.78 -4.09
C ILE A 60 -0.12 6.05 -3.86
N ARG A 61 -1.11 6.00 -2.96
CA ARG A 61 -1.91 7.16 -2.58
C ARG A 61 -1.03 8.26 -1.98
N GLN A 62 -0.14 7.93 -1.04
CA GLN A 62 0.74 8.92 -0.42
C GLN A 62 1.68 9.60 -1.42
N CYS A 63 2.16 8.87 -2.42
CA CYS A 63 3.07 9.42 -3.42
C CYS A 63 2.35 10.25 -4.50
N THR A 64 1.16 9.83 -4.93
CA THR A 64 0.46 10.43 -6.09
C THR A 64 -0.60 11.45 -5.69
N ALA A 65 -1.11 11.43 -4.45
CA ALA A 65 -2.12 12.39 -4.01
C ALA A 65 -1.50 13.77 -3.75
N PRO A 66 -2.26 14.86 -3.99
CA PRO A 66 -1.86 16.18 -3.56
C PRO A 66 -1.55 16.21 -2.06
N ARG A 67 -0.52 16.97 -1.67
CA ARG A 67 -0.07 17.04 -0.26
C ARG A 67 -1.21 17.31 0.72
N GLN A 68 -2.12 18.25 0.39
CA GLN A 68 -3.23 18.59 1.26
C GLN A 68 -4.17 17.40 1.49
N VAL A 69 -4.46 16.62 0.45
CA VAL A 69 -5.31 15.43 0.54
C VAL A 69 -4.69 14.37 1.47
N ASN A 70 -3.36 14.22 1.44
CA ASN A 70 -2.68 13.32 2.38
C ASN A 70 -2.72 13.84 3.82
N VAL A 71 -2.58 15.15 4.02
CA VAL A 71 -2.67 15.77 5.35
C VAL A 71 -4.07 15.55 5.92
N ASP A 72 -5.11 15.90 5.15
CA ASP A 72 -6.50 15.77 5.58
C ASP A 72 -6.82 14.31 5.94
N TYR A 73 -6.36 13.35 5.14
CA TYR A 73 -6.54 11.92 5.42
C TYR A 73 -5.83 11.46 6.70
N LEU A 74 -4.62 11.97 6.97
CA LEU A 74 -3.89 11.64 8.19
C LEU A 74 -4.56 12.26 9.43
N GLU A 75 -5.10 13.48 9.32
CA GLU A 75 -5.89 14.12 10.37
C GLU A 75 -7.17 13.31 10.65
N ASP A 76 -7.88 12.87 9.60
CA ASP A 76 -9.04 12.00 9.74
C ASP A 76 -8.67 10.70 10.47
N CYS A 77 -7.57 10.04 10.08
CA CYS A 77 -7.09 8.84 10.74
C CYS A 77 -6.73 9.07 12.21
N TRP A 78 -6.19 10.24 12.53
CA TRP A 78 -5.83 10.62 13.90
C TRP A 78 -7.06 10.91 14.76
N HIS A 79 -8.12 11.45 14.15
CA HIS A 79 -9.38 11.74 14.83
C HIS A 79 -10.32 10.53 14.94
N LEU A 80 -10.05 9.44 14.23
CA LEU A 80 -10.75 8.16 14.42
C LEU A 80 -10.49 7.63 15.84
N ARG A 81 -11.50 7.74 16.72
CA ARG A 81 -11.47 7.11 18.04
C ARG A 81 -11.54 5.59 17.88
N VAL A 82 -10.38 4.94 17.92
CA VAL A 82 -10.27 3.48 18.07
C VAL A 82 -10.74 3.13 19.49
N GLY A 83 -12.06 2.94 19.67
CA GLY A 83 -12.59 2.48 20.97
C GLY A 83 -14.02 2.86 21.31
N GLN A 84 -15.00 2.75 20.41
CA GLN A 84 -16.43 2.84 20.80
C GLN A 84 -17.28 1.63 20.36
N SER A 85 -16.73 0.42 20.38
CA SER A 85 -17.56 -0.78 20.33
C SER A 85 -16.89 -1.95 21.05
N ARG A 86 -17.19 -2.08 22.35
CA ARG A 86 -17.28 -3.37 23.07
C ARG A 86 -17.89 -3.32 24.48
N ASP A 87 -18.48 -2.20 24.90
CA ASP A 87 -19.20 -2.10 26.19
C ASP A 87 -20.69 -1.76 26.01
N ALA A 88 -21.37 -2.42 25.07
CA ALA A 88 -22.84 -2.35 24.93
C ALA A 88 -23.46 -3.75 24.84
N ALA A 89 -23.00 -4.68 25.68
CA ALA A 89 -23.72 -5.91 25.98
C ALA A 89 -23.85 -6.00 27.51
N ALA A 90 -24.86 -5.28 28.01
CA ALA A 90 -25.47 -5.51 29.33
C ALA A 90 -26.55 -6.60 29.20
#